data_AF-A0A238WRP4-F1
#
_entry.id   AF-A0A238WRP4-F1
#
_cell.length_a   1.000
_cell.length_b   1.000
_cell.length_c   1.000
_cell.angle_alpha   90.00
_cell.angle_beta   90.00
_cell.angle_gamma   90.00
#
_symmetry.space_group_name_H-M   'P 1'
#
loop_
_entity.id
_entity.type
_entity.pdbx_description
1 polymer ?
#
loop_
_entity_poly.entity_id
_entity_poly.type
_entity_poly.pdbx_seq_one_letter_code
_entity_poly.pdbx_strand_id
1 'polypeptide(L)'
;MGAPHNKKRYGELWPDYRISYALTELHFLRELVVLSGGWAWHFLSPEGHQEFKHAHDHKDIDLFIAPQNIAEVMYILQERGFKKVWTRYDHLPSDEQFRRYEKTEEHAGKLFRITIDFFVNKNVPQRTVKGWNIVEPSFLLSLYSNIHSSDKCWAVQAALQLLKYDIDPLDREELITMPR
;
A
#
# COMPACT_ATOMS: atom_id res chain seq x y z
N MET A 1 -4.84 -17.31 -0.51
CA MET A 1 -3.73 -16.77 -1.34
C MET A 1 -2.75 -16.03 -0.43
N GLY A 2 -1.44 -16.21 -0.57
CA GLY A 2 -0.68 -17.18 0.22
C GLY A 2 0.22 -16.46 1.23
N ALA A 3 0.71 -17.15 2.25
CA ALA A 3 1.52 -16.59 3.34
C ALA A 3 2.76 -15.80 2.81
N PRO A 4 2.80 -14.46 2.95
CA PRO A 4 3.94 -13.61 2.56
C PRO A 4 5.15 -13.80 3.50
N HIS A 5 5.00 -14.64 4.53
CA HIS A 5 6.06 -15.01 5.47
C HIS A 5 6.77 -16.32 5.11
N ASN A 6 6.33 -17.01 4.06
CA ASN A 6 6.91 -18.29 3.68
C ASN A 6 8.17 -18.06 2.82
N LYS A 7 9.34 -18.21 3.43
CA LYS A 7 10.65 -18.08 2.76
C LYS A 7 10.78 -18.93 1.48
N LYS A 8 10.02 -20.03 1.35
CA LYS A 8 10.00 -20.88 0.14
C LYS A 8 9.41 -20.18 -1.09
N ARG A 9 8.76 -19.02 -0.91
CA ARG A 9 8.12 -18.22 -1.97
C ARG A 9 8.91 -16.95 -2.29
N TYR A 10 10.11 -16.79 -1.72
CA TYR A 10 11.03 -15.72 -2.10
C TYR A 10 11.31 -15.81 -3.60
N GLY A 11 11.37 -14.66 -4.26
CA GLY A 11 11.48 -14.58 -5.71
C GLY A 11 10.15 -14.59 -6.46
N GLU A 12 9.00 -14.79 -5.80
CA GLU A 12 7.70 -14.63 -6.46
C GLU A 12 7.43 -13.17 -6.83
N LEU A 13 7.21 -12.92 -8.11
CA LEU A 13 6.84 -11.62 -8.65
C LEU A 13 5.34 -11.38 -8.59
N TRP A 14 4.96 -10.13 -8.36
CA TRP A 14 3.66 -9.61 -8.73
C TRP A 14 3.51 -9.63 -10.25
N PRO A 15 2.35 -10.03 -10.79
CA PRO A 15 2.10 -9.86 -12.22
C PRO A 15 2.02 -8.37 -12.57
N ASP A 16 2.79 -7.93 -13.57
CA ASP A 16 2.89 -6.52 -13.97
C ASP A 16 1.53 -5.86 -14.22
N TYR A 17 0.59 -6.58 -14.85
CA TYR A 17 -0.76 -6.05 -15.08
C TYR A 17 -1.47 -5.65 -13.79
N ARG A 18 -1.24 -6.33 -12.66
CA ARG A 18 -1.89 -5.95 -11.39
C ARG A 18 -1.35 -4.61 -10.88
N ILE A 19 -0.05 -4.39 -11.04
CA ILE A 19 0.60 -3.13 -10.67
C ILE A 19 0.08 -2.01 -11.56
N SER A 20 0.07 -2.21 -12.88
CA SER A 20 -0.40 -1.20 -13.84
C SER A 20 -1.86 -0.81 -13.63
N TYR A 21 -2.75 -1.77 -13.38
CA TYR A 21 -4.17 -1.48 -13.10
C TYR A 21 -4.33 -0.75 -11.76
N ALA A 22 -3.63 -1.17 -10.71
CA ALA A 22 -3.68 -0.48 -9.43
C ALA A 22 -3.15 0.96 -9.52
N LEU A 23 -2.03 1.19 -10.22
CA LEU A 23 -1.50 2.54 -10.49
C LEU A 23 -2.49 3.40 -11.28
N THR A 24 -3.21 2.81 -12.24
CA THR A 24 -4.25 3.51 -13.00
C THR A 24 -5.37 3.99 -12.09
N GLU A 25 -5.82 3.17 -11.15
CA GLU A 25 -6.87 3.55 -10.20
C GLU A 25 -6.37 4.57 -9.17
N LEU A 26 -5.15 4.39 -8.66
CA LEU A 26 -4.50 5.32 -7.74
C LEU A 26 -4.34 6.72 -8.34
N HIS A 27 -4.08 6.83 -9.65
CA HIS A 27 -3.86 8.12 -10.31
C HIS A 27 -5.00 9.12 -10.07
N PHE A 28 -6.25 8.63 -10.03
CA PHE A 28 -7.42 9.47 -9.78
C PHE A 28 -7.56 9.94 -8.33
N LEU A 29 -6.81 9.31 -7.41
CA LEU A 29 -6.85 9.58 -5.98
C LEU A 29 -5.63 10.39 -5.50
N ARG A 30 -4.62 10.57 -6.36
CA ARG A 30 -3.27 11.07 -6.05
C ARG A 30 -3.23 12.29 -5.11
N GLU A 31 -4.04 13.30 -5.40
CA GLU A 31 -4.03 14.57 -4.65
C GLU A 31 -4.86 14.51 -3.35
N LEU A 32 -5.67 13.45 -3.17
CA LEU A 32 -6.65 13.34 -2.10
C LEU A 32 -6.24 12.37 -0.99
N VAL A 33 -5.23 11.55 -1.24
CA VAL A 33 -4.86 10.41 -0.39
C VAL A 33 -3.37 10.40 -0.06
N VAL A 34 -3.03 9.67 1.00
CA VAL A 34 -1.66 9.38 1.41
C VAL A 34 -1.44 7.88 1.32
N LEU A 35 -0.47 7.45 0.51
CA LEU A 35 -0.16 6.03 0.34
C LEU A 35 0.54 5.46 1.56
N SER A 36 0.15 4.25 1.92
CA SER A 36 0.66 3.48 3.06
C SER A 36 0.98 2.04 2.62
N GLY A 37 1.38 1.19 3.58
CA GLY A 37 1.61 -0.24 3.35
C GLY A 37 2.65 -0.53 2.27
N GLY A 38 2.43 -1.59 1.49
CA GLY A 38 3.33 -1.99 0.39
C GLY A 38 3.47 -0.94 -0.71
N TRP A 39 2.44 -0.13 -0.95
CA TRP A 39 2.44 0.92 -1.96
C TRP A 39 3.35 2.09 -1.59
N ALA A 40 3.42 2.47 -0.31
CA ALA A 40 4.40 3.45 0.14
C ALA A 40 5.84 2.96 -0.10
N TRP A 41 6.13 1.68 0.19
CA TRP A 41 7.45 1.09 -0.07
C TRP A 41 7.80 1.02 -1.56
N HIS A 42 6.81 0.76 -2.42
CA HIS A 42 7.00 0.85 -3.87
C HIS A 42 7.51 2.22 -4.31
N PHE A 43 6.87 3.31 -3.87
CA PHE A 43 7.30 4.66 -4.25
C PHE A 43 8.60 5.11 -3.57
N LEU A 44 8.93 4.54 -2.40
CA LEU A 44 10.23 4.74 -1.76
C LEU A 44 11.37 4.03 -2.49
N SER A 45 11.09 2.92 -3.16
CA SER A 45 12.08 2.10 -3.86
C SER A 45 12.51 2.70 -5.21
N PRO A 46 13.72 2.39 -5.73
CA PRO A 46 14.18 2.89 -7.03
C PRO A 46 13.17 2.69 -8.16
N GLU A 47 13.04 3.64 -9.08
CA GLU A 47 12.11 3.50 -10.21
C GLU A 47 12.47 2.32 -11.13
N GLY A 48 11.46 1.64 -11.68
CA GLY A 48 11.66 0.53 -12.62
C GLY A 48 12.12 -0.79 -11.97
N HIS A 49 12.10 -0.90 -10.65
CA HIS A 49 12.43 -2.13 -9.94
C HIS A 49 11.41 -3.26 -10.21
N GLN A 50 11.85 -4.50 -9.99
CA GLN A 50 10.97 -5.67 -10.07
C GLN A 50 10.14 -5.81 -8.80
N GLU A 51 8.86 -6.08 -8.97
CA GLU A 51 7.92 -6.17 -7.85
C GLU A 51 7.82 -7.57 -7.27
N PHE A 52 8.56 -7.83 -6.20
CA PHE A 52 8.47 -9.09 -5.47
C PHE A 52 7.37 -9.04 -4.40
N LYS A 53 6.58 -10.10 -4.30
CA LYS A 53 5.54 -10.23 -3.25
C LYS A 53 6.08 -10.19 -1.82
N HIS A 54 7.38 -10.44 -1.66
CA HIS A 54 8.07 -10.42 -0.37
C HIS A 54 8.88 -9.13 -0.17
N ALA A 55 9.05 -8.31 -1.22
CA ALA A 55 9.52 -6.93 -1.10
C ALA A 55 8.38 -6.04 -0.65
N HIS A 56 7.34 -5.98 -1.48
CA HIS A 56 6.20 -5.09 -1.33
C HIS A 56 4.91 -5.91 -1.38
N ASP A 57 4.08 -5.75 -0.36
CA ASP A 57 2.75 -6.37 -0.33
C ASP A 57 1.76 -5.49 -1.09
N HIS A 58 1.52 -5.82 -2.37
CA HIS A 58 0.54 -5.15 -3.24
C HIS A 58 -0.81 -5.84 -3.26
N LYS A 59 -1.12 -6.66 -2.26
CA LYS A 59 -2.40 -7.38 -2.21
C LYS A 59 -3.58 -6.44 -2.07
N ASP A 60 -3.45 -5.46 -1.18
CA ASP A 60 -4.44 -4.44 -0.91
C ASP A 60 -3.74 -3.07 -1.03
N ILE A 61 -4.47 -2.03 -1.44
CA ILE A 61 -3.97 -0.66 -1.52
C ILE A 61 -4.34 0.06 -0.23
N ASP A 62 -3.35 0.32 0.63
CA ASP A 62 -3.57 1.00 1.92
C ASP A 62 -3.44 2.51 1.78
N LEU A 63 -4.50 3.24 2.15
CA LEU A 63 -4.59 4.69 1.99
C LEU A 63 -5.05 5.37 3.28
N PHE A 64 -4.40 6.49 3.63
CA PHE A 64 -4.96 7.44 4.57
C PHE A 64 -5.67 8.58 3.84
N ILE A 65 -6.79 9.02 4.40
CA ILE A 65 -7.61 10.10 3.85
C ILE A 65 -7.95 11.09 4.95
N ALA A 66 -7.73 12.37 4.66
CA ALA A 66 -8.17 13.43 5.56
C ALA A 66 -9.71 13.52 5.56
N PRO A 67 -10.38 13.73 6.72
CA PRO A 67 -11.84 13.68 6.81
C PRO A 67 -12.60 14.52 5.78
N GLN A 68 -12.07 15.68 5.40
CA GLN A 68 -12.66 16.57 4.40
C GLN A 68 -12.69 15.99 2.97
N ASN A 69 -11.79 15.06 2.64
CA ASN A 69 -11.66 14.47 1.30
C ASN A 69 -12.49 13.19 1.12
N ILE A 70 -13.11 12.67 2.19
CA ILE A 70 -13.81 11.36 2.17
C ILE A 70 -14.91 11.34 1.11
N ALA A 71 -15.76 12.37 1.07
CA ALA A 71 -16.91 12.39 0.17
C ALA A 71 -16.46 12.35 -1.30
N GLU A 72 -15.41 13.11 -1.63
CA GLU A 72 -14.85 13.18 -2.98
C GLU A 72 -14.18 11.86 -3.38
N VAL A 73 -13.37 11.27 -2.49
CA VAL A 73 -12.75 9.96 -2.77
C VAL A 73 -13.81 8.88 -2.95
N MET A 74 -14.85 8.85 -2.11
CA MET A 74 -15.96 7.90 -2.26
C MET A 74 -16.68 8.06 -3.59
N TYR A 75 -16.93 9.30 -4.02
CA TYR A 75 -17.55 9.58 -5.31
C TYR A 75 -16.68 9.07 -6.46
N ILE A 76 -15.38 9.38 -6.46
CA ILE A 76 -14.43 8.89 -7.48
C ILE A 76 -14.44 7.37 -7.52
N LEU A 77 -14.31 6.69 -6.38
CA LEU A 77 -14.32 5.23 -6.31
C LEU A 77 -15.60 4.63 -6.92
N GLN A 78 -16.76 5.19 -6.57
CA GLN A 78 -18.04 4.74 -7.10
C GLN A 78 -18.13 4.91 -8.62
N GLU A 79 -17.76 6.08 -9.14
CA GLU A 79 -17.72 6.37 -10.58
C GLU A 79 -16.77 5.42 -11.31
N ARG A 80 -15.69 5.01 -10.65
CA ARG A 80 -14.72 4.05 -11.17
C ARG A 80 -15.12 2.59 -10.96
N GLY A 81 -16.32 2.32 -10.45
CA GLY A 81 -16.88 0.97 -10.33
C GLY A 81 -16.44 0.19 -9.10
N PHE A 82 -15.78 0.83 -8.14
CA PHE A 82 -15.50 0.22 -6.84
C PHE A 82 -16.78 0.11 -6.01
N LYS A 83 -16.91 -1.00 -5.28
CA LYS A 83 -18.04 -1.25 -4.38
C LYS A 83 -17.54 -1.32 -2.95
N LYS A 84 -18.27 -0.68 -2.02
CA LYS A 84 -17.98 -0.84 -0.59
C LYS A 84 -18.17 -2.30 -0.19
N VAL A 85 -17.19 -2.85 0.51
CA VAL A 85 -17.22 -4.18 1.11
C VAL A 85 -17.21 -4.04 2.62
N TRP A 86 -18.19 -4.64 3.27
CA TRP A 86 -18.28 -4.65 4.72
C TRP A 86 -17.29 -5.64 5.31
N THR A 87 -16.55 -5.18 6.31
CA THR A 87 -15.57 -5.98 7.03
C THR A 87 -15.97 -6.10 8.49
N ARG A 88 -15.34 -7.02 9.21
CA ARG A 88 -15.52 -7.16 10.66
C ARG A 88 -15.12 -5.90 11.44
N TYR A 89 -14.34 -5.00 10.84
CA TYR A 89 -13.84 -3.79 11.47
C TYR A 89 -14.83 -2.62 11.37
N ASP A 90 -15.80 -2.66 10.44
CA ASP A 90 -16.83 -1.62 10.29
C ASP A 90 -17.76 -1.51 11.52
N HIS A 91 -17.80 -2.52 12.38
CA HIS A 91 -18.67 -2.58 13.57
C HIS A 91 -17.94 -2.32 14.89
N LEU A 92 -16.61 -2.13 14.87
CA LEU A 92 -15.86 -1.87 16.09
C LEU A 92 -15.96 -0.37 16.44
N PRO A 93 -16.22 -0.02 17.71
CA PRO A 93 -16.06 1.34 18.20
C PRO A 93 -14.56 1.69 18.18
N SER A 94 -14.12 2.25 17.06
CA SER A 94 -12.76 2.66 16.78
C SER A 94 -12.79 4.12 16.36
N ASP A 95 -11.88 4.93 16.89
CA ASP A 95 -11.68 6.32 16.45
C ASP A 95 -11.22 6.38 14.98
N GLU A 96 -10.62 5.29 14.48
CA GLU A 96 -10.26 5.12 13.08
C GLU A 96 -11.44 4.53 12.29
N GLN A 97 -12.01 5.34 11.40
CA GLN A 97 -13.01 4.86 10.44
C GLN A 97 -12.33 4.09 9.32
N PHE A 98 -12.27 2.78 9.46
CA PHE A 98 -11.83 1.88 8.41
C PHE A 98 -12.94 1.64 7.37
N ARG A 99 -12.59 1.62 6.08
CA ARG A 99 -13.50 1.23 5.00
C ARG A 99 -12.74 0.42 3.96
N ARG A 100 -13.37 -0.59 3.37
CA ARG A 100 -12.82 -1.35 2.25
C ARG A 100 -13.67 -1.20 1.01
N TYR A 101 -13.03 -1.01 -0.13
CA TYR A 101 -13.69 -1.04 -1.43
C TYR A 101 -12.99 -2.00 -2.37
N GLU A 102 -13.76 -2.68 -3.20
CA GLU A 102 -13.25 -3.68 -4.14
C GLU A 102 -13.78 -3.43 -5.54
N LYS A 103 -12.92 -3.63 -6.53
CA LYS A 103 -13.26 -3.65 -7.95
C LYS A 103 -12.73 -4.93 -8.56
N THR A 104 -13.54 -5.56 -9.40
CA THR A 104 -13.12 -6.74 -10.18
C THR A 104 -12.78 -6.28 -11.60
N GLU A 105 -11.62 -6.67 -12.07
CA GLU A 105 -11.09 -6.39 -13.39
C GLU A 105 -10.77 -7.69 -14.13
N GLU A 106 -10.71 -7.63 -15.45
CA GLU A 106 -10.35 -8.77 -16.29
C GLU A 106 -9.05 -8.49 -17.05
N HIS A 107 -8.12 -9.45 -17.00
CA HIS A 107 -6.92 -9.42 -17.83
C HIS A 107 -6.70 -10.80 -18.46
N ALA A 108 -6.64 -10.84 -19.80
CA ALA A 108 -6.41 -12.05 -20.57
C ALA A 108 -7.33 -13.24 -20.18
N GLY A 109 -8.64 -12.98 -20.01
CA GLY A 109 -9.63 -14.00 -19.64
C GLY A 109 -9.62 -14.39 -18.16
N LYS A 110 -8.82 -13.73 -17.31
CA LYS A 110 -8.76 -13.98 -15.88
C LYS A 110 -9.24 -12.77 -15.10
N LEU A 111 -10.23 -13.01 -14.25
CA LEU A 111 -10.70 -12.02 -13.29
C LEU A 111 -9.70 -11.89 -12.14
N PHE A 112 -9.44 -10.65 -11.74
CA PHE A 112 -8.68 -10.33 -10.54
C PHE A 112 -9.34 -9.17 -9.82
N ARG A 113 -8.97 -9.01 -8.55
CA ARG A 113 -9.55 -7.99 -7.68
C ARG A 113 -8.50 -6.95 -7.32
N ILE A 114 -8.94 -5.70 -7.30
CA ILE A 114 -8.25 -4.56 -6.72
C ILE A 114 -8.99 -4.24 -5.43
N THR A 115 -8.30 -4.31 -4.30
CA THR A 115 -8.82 -3.96 -2.98
C THR A 115 -8.19 -2.64 -2.56
N ILE A 116 -8.99 -1.71 -2.05
CA ILE A 116 -8.49 -0.47 -1.44
C ILE A 116 -9.02 -0.39 -0.02
N ASP A 117 -8.09 -0.21 0.92
CA ASP A 117 -8.32 -0.06 2.34
C ASP A 117 -8.09 1.40 2.74
N PHE A 118 -9.12 2.00 3.33
CA PHE A 118 -9.16 3.41 3.68
C PHE A 118 -9.14 3.59 5.18
N PHE A 119 -8.21 4.42 5.64
CA PHE A 119 -8.07 4.83 7.01
C PHE A 119 -8.32 6.34 7.10
N VAL A 120 -9.36 6.74 7.80
CA VAL A 120 -9.64 8.17 7.99
C VAL A 120 -8.74 8.71 9.09
N ASN A 121 -7.80 9.59 8.73
CA ASN A 121 -6.92 10.26 9.68
C ASN A 121 -6.48 11.62 9.11
N LYS A 122 -6.60 12.67 9.92
CA LYS A 122 -6.25 14.05 9.53
C LYS A 122 -4.75 14.34 9.66
N ASN A 123 -4.05 13.68 10.57
CA ASN A 123 -2.72 14.08 11.04
C ASN A 123 -1.69 12.96 10.83
N VAL A 124 -1.62 12.41 9.63
CA VAL A 124 -0.62 11.40 9.28
C VAL A 124 0.66 12.11 8.83
N PRO A 125 1.81 11.87 9.48
CA PRO A 125 3.09 12.35 8.98
C PRO A 125 3.32 11.81 7.56
N GLN A 126 3.57 12.71 6.63
CA GLN A 126 3.70 12.38 5.21
C GLN A 126 4.76 13.22 4.52
N ARG A 127 5.27 12.70 3.41
CA ARG A 127 6.13 13.43 2.48
C ARG A 127 5.73 13.17 1.05
N THR A 128 6.10 14.08 0.17
CA THR A 128 5.92 13.92 -1.28
C THR A 128 7.17 13.26 -1.88
N VAL A 129 6.98 12.10 -2.51
CA VAL A 129 8.04 11.34 -3.20
C VAL A 129 7.52 10.95 -4.59
N LYS A 130 8.28 11.23 -5.64
CA LYS A 130 7.89 10.93 -7.04
C LYS A 130 6.49 11.44 -7.39
N GLY A 131 6.16 12.59 -6.79
CA GLY A 131 4.86 13.26 -6.86
C GLY A 131 3.70 12.51 -6.18
N TRP A 132 3.97 11.56 -5.30
CA TRP A 132 2.95 10.92 -4.45
C TRP A 132 3.11 11.36 -3.02
N ASN A 133 2.00 11.62 -2.34
CA ASN A 133 2.00 11.74 -0.90
C ASN A 133 2.07 10.33 -0.30
N ILE A 134 3.14 10.06 0.44
CA ILE A 134 3.35 8.79 1.12
C ILE A 134 3.51 9.03 2.61
N VAL A 135 3.12 8.04 3.41
CA VAL A 135 3.37 8.08 4.85
C VAL A 135 4.88 8.14 5.11
N GLU A 136 5.29 8.98 6.06
CA GLU A 136 6.70 9.07 6.48
C GLU A 136 7.25 7.70 6.88
N PRO A 137 8.44 7.28 6.41
CA PRO A 137 8.93 5.92 6.63
C PRO A 137 9.01 5.51 8.11
N SER A 138 9.39 6.42 9.01
CA SER A 138 9.45 6.15 10.45
C SER A 138 8.06 5.90 11.05
N PHE A 139 7.07 6.68 10.64
CA PHE A 139 5.68 6.48 11.05
C PHE A 139 5.09 5.23 10.40
N LEU A 140 5.36 5.00 9.11
CA LEU A 140 4.92 3.83 8.36
C LEU A 140 5.36 2.54 9.05
N LEU A 141 6.61 2.47 9.53
CA LEU A 141 7.11 1.33 10.31
C LEU A 141 6.35 1.11 11.62
N SER A 142 5.88 2.17 12.28
CA SER A 142 5.08 2.06 13.51
C SER A 142 3.67 1.48 13.28
N LEU A 143 3.19 1.51 12.03
CA LEU A 143 1.88 0.95 11.66
C LEU A 143 1.94 -0.59 11.50
N TYR A 144 3.12 -1.15 11.26
CA TYR A 144 3.33 -2.60 11.27
C TYR A 144 3.28 -3.10 12.71
N SER A 145 2.42 -4.09 12.97
CA SER A 145 1.94 -4.60 14.29
C SER A 145 0.51 -4.20 14.65
N ASN A 146 -0.01 -3.10 14.11
CA ASN A 146 -1.38 -2.62 14.36
C ASN A 146 -2.27 -2.75 13.14
N ILE A 147 -1.86 -2.14 12.03
CA ILE A 147 -2.68 -1.98 10.82
C ILE A 147 -2.16 -2.85 9.66
N HIS A 148 -0.83 -2.96 9.53
CA HIS A 148 -0.20 -3.74 8.47
C HIS A 148 0.29 -5.09 8.96
N SER A 149 -0.04 -6.15 8.22
CA SER A 149 0.27 -7.54 8.60
C SER A 149 1.62 -8.07 8.12
N SER A 150 2.36 -7.32 7.29
CA SER A 150 3.58 -7.81 6.64
C SER A 150 4.86 -7.15 7.15
N ASP A 151 5.09 -7.24 8.46
CA ASP A 151 6.33 -6.78 9.11
C ASP A 151 7.58 -7.54 8.62
N LYS A 152 7.40 -8.71 7.99
CA LYS A 152 8.49 -9.56 7.47
C LYS A 152 8.87 -9.28 6.01
N CYS A 153 8.20 -8.33 5.34
CA CYS A 153 8.65 -7.87 4.02
C CYS A 153 10.08 -7.36 4.12
N TRP A 154 10.95 -7.71 3.17
CA TRP A 154 12.35 -7.31 3.29
C TRP A 154 12.54 -5.80 3.13
N ALA A 155 11.66 -5.11 2.38
CA ALA A 155 11.69 -3.65 2.31
C ALA A 155 11.47 -3.01 3.69
N VAL A 156 10.56 -3.57 4.50
CA VAL A 156 10.31 -3.14 5.89
C VAL A 156 11.55 -3.37 6.74
N GLN A 157 12.16 -4.56 6.64
CA GLN A 157 13.36 -4.90 7.40
C GLN A 157 14.57 -4.04 6.99
N ALA A 158 14.73 -3.77 5.70
CA ALA A 158 15.77 -2.88 5.17
C ALA A 158 15.56 -1.45 5.65
N ALA A 159 14.35 -0.91 5.56
CA ALA A 159 14.02 0.42 6.06
C ALA A 159 14.28 0.57 7.56
N LEU A 160 13.96 -0.46 8.36
CA LEU A 160 14.30 -0.49 9.79
C LEU A 160 15.80 -0.37 10.05
N GLN A 161 16.63 -1.07 9.25
CA GLN A 161 18.09 -0.96 9.39
C GLN A 161 18.61 0.40 8.94
N LEU A 162 18.12 0.92 7.81
CA LEU A 162 18.55 2.22 7.28
C LEU A 162 18.25 3.35 8.29
N LEU A 163 17.02 3.40 8.80
CA LEU A 163 16.61 4.44 9.75
C LEU A 163 17.31 4.32 11.11
N LYS A 164 17.73 3.12 11.52
CA LYS A 164 18.56 2.94 12.72
C LYS A 164 19.91 3.68 12.61
N TYR A 165 20.42 3.84 11.39
CA TYR A 165 21.64 4.59 11.09
C TYR A 165 21.37 6.00 10.56
N ASP A 166 20.15 6.51 10.72
CA ASP A 166 19.72 7.83 10.22
C ASP A 166 19.86 7.99 8.69
N ILE A 167 19.69 6.88 7.96
CA ILE A 167 19.74 6.85 6.50
C ILE A 167 18.31 6.89 5.94
N ASP A 168 18.03 7.86 5.07
CA ASP A 168 16.76 7.93 4.35
C ASP A 168 16.60 6.72 3.40
N PRO A 169 15.49 5.96 3.50
CA PRO A 169 15.21 4.82 2.64
C PRO A 169 14.86 5.17 1.19
N LEU A 170 14.66 6.45 0.85
CA LEU A 170 14.39 6.87 -0.52
C LEU A 170 15.47 6.39 -1.50
N ASP A 171 15.04 5.69 -2.55
CA ASP A 171 15.85 5.17 -3.65
C ASP A 171 17.00 4.26 -3.20
N ARG A 172 16.84 3.59 -2.06
CA ARG A 172 17.80 2.62 -1.54
C ARG A 172 17.58 1.24 -2.16
N GLU A 173 18.62 0.70 -2.76
CA GLU A 173 18.65 -0.64 -3.37
C GLU A 173 18.31 -1.74 -2.37
N GLU A 174 18.57 -1.50 -1.08
CA GLU A 174 18.24 -2.41 0.02
C GLU A 174 16.73 -2.70 0.11
N LEU A 175 15.87 -1.79 -0.37
CA LEU A 175 14.41 -2.02 -0.39
C LEU A 175 13.99 -3.09 -1.40
N ILE A 176 14.76 -3.24 -2.48
CA ILE A 176 14.42 -4.15 -3.60
C ILE A 176 15.33 -5.38 -3.66
N THR A 177 16.43 -5.38 -2.92
CA THR A 177 17.39 -6.48 -2.89
C THR A 177 16.88 -7.62 -2.03
N MET A 178 16.69 -8.79 -2.64
CA MET A 178 16.36 -10.01 -1.91
C MET A 178 17.49 -10.35 -0.93
N PRO A 179 17.20 -10.53 0.37
CA PRO A 179 18.22 -10.87 1.35
C PRO A 179 18.74 -12.29 1.11
N ARG A 180 20.04 -12.49 1.38
CA ARG A 180 20.75 -13.77 1.22
C ARG A 180 20.49 -14.74 2.38
#